data_AF-Q53710-F1
#
_entry.id   AF-Q53710-F1
#
_cell.length_a   1.000
_cell.length_b   1.000
_cell.length_c   1.000
_cell.angle_alpha   90.00
_cell.angle_beta   90.00
_cell.angle_gamma   90.00
#
_symmetry.space_group_name_H-M   'P 1'
#
loop_
_entity.id
_entity.type
_entity.pdbx_description
1 polymer ?
#
loop_
_entity_poly.entity_id
_entity_poly.type
_entity_poly.pdbx_seq_one_letter_code
_entity_poly.pdbx_strand_id
1 'polypeptide(L)'
;MKNGQLKPGYNLQIATNSQFVLSYNVYQNPTDTRTMIPFLNSIQETYGHLPEYIVADAGYGSESNYKAIIDDFNRTPLITYGMFIKDKTKKYKSDIFNTQNWNYDEINDEFICPNNKRLGFKRYAYRHDKYGYKRDFKLYECDDCSECPLKNQCMNFNSKTNKKIMKNYNWEYFKSQINKKLSEPETKNIYSQRKIDVEPVFGFMKAILGFTRMSVEDSIKSKENLVLY
;
A
#
# COMPACT_ATOMS: atom_id res chain seq x y z
N MET A 1 2.64 -20.68 -3.77
CA MET A 1 3.82 -21.42 -3.29
C MET A 1 3.39 -22.25 -2.08
N LYS A 2 3.62 -23.58 -2.06
CA LYS A 2 3.12 -24.51 -1.02
C LYS A 2 4.13 -25.60 -0.62
N ASN A 3 5.43 -25.40 -0.87
CA ASN A 3 6.45 -26.37 -0.47
C ASN A 3 7.03 -25.92 0.88
N GLY A 4 6.77 -26.69 1.94
CA GLY A 4 7.02 -26.34 3.35
C GLY A 4 8.50 -26.25 3.77
N GLN A 5 9.42 -26.01 2.85
CA GLN A 5 10.81 -25.68 3.18
C GLN A 5 10.90 -24.21 3.57
N LEU A 6 11.19 -23.95 4.84
CA LEU A 6 11.55 -22.64 5.36
C LEU A 6 12.95 -22.29 4.83
N LYS A 7 13.01 -21.67 3.65
CA LYS A 7 14.29 -21.18 3.10
C LYS A 7 14.71 -19.96 3.93
N PRO A 8 15.86 -19.98 4.62
CA PRO A 8 16.39 -18.77 5.24
C PRO A 8 16.73 -17.80 4.11
N GLY A 9 15.92 -16.75 4.00
CA GLY A 9 16.02 -15.74 2.97
C GLY A 9 15.64 -14.42 3.61
N TYR A 10 16.65 -13.56 3.79
CA TYR A 10 16.42 -12.23 4.31
C TYR A 10 16.05 -11.28 3.17
N ASN A 11 15.15 -10.36 3.47
CA ASN A 11 14.79 -9.26 2.60
C ASN A 11 15.84 -8.15 2.75
N LEU A 12 16.62 -7.91 1.70
CA LEU A 12 17.49 -6.74 1.62
C LEU A 12 16.64 -5.52 1.30
N GLN A 13 16.86 -4.47 2.05
CA GLN A 13 16.29 -3.15 1.82
C GLN A 13 17.44 -2.22 1.54
N ILE A 14 17.40 -1.53 0.40
CA ILE A 14 18.37 -0.49 0.08
C ILE A 14 17.67 0.85 -0.09
N ALA A 15 18.41 1.89 0.25
CA ALA A 15 18.14 3.26 -0.08
C ALA A 15 19.20 3.69 -1.09
N THR A 16 18.79 4.20 -2.26
CA THR A 16 19.70 4.71 -3.28
C THR A 16 19.39 6.15 -3.71
N ASN A 17 20.38 6.84 -4.27
CA ASN A 17 20.26 8.14 -4.92
C ASN A 17 21.41 8.23 -5.94
N SER A 18 21.10 8.63 -7.17
CA SER A 18 22.08 8.76 -8.24
C SER A 18 22.92 7.47 -8.43
N GLN A 19 22.25 6.32 -8.32
CA GLN A 19 22.82 4.96 -8.38
C GLN A 19 23.83 4.57 -7.28
N PHE A 20 24.03 5.37 -6.23
CA PHE A 20 24.82 4.96 -5.07
C PHE A 20 23.94 4.24 -4.03
N VAL A 21 24.48 3.18 -3.39
CA VAL A 21 23.86 2.56 -2.20
C VAL A 21 24.25 3.35 -0.97
N LEU A 22 23.24 3.67 -0.16
CA LEU A 22 23.37 4.68 0.85
C LEU A 22 23.00 4.06 2.18
N SER A 23 21.72 3.92 2.54
CA SER A 23 21.38 3.02 3.65
C SER A 23 21.10 1.61 3.12
N TYR A 24 21.45 0.58 3.88
CA TYR A 24 20.95 -0.78 3.67
C TYR A 24 20.63 -1.42 5.01
N ASN A 25 19.55 -2.20 5.07
CA ASN A 25 19.21 -3.07 6.21
C ASN A 25 18.74 -4.43 5.69
N VAL A 26 18.85 -5.46 6.54
CA VAL A 26 18.48 -6.83 6.20
C VAL A 26 17.44 -7.33 7.19
N TYR A 27 16.29 -7.81 6.69
CA TYR A 27 15.15 -8.18 7.51
C TYR A 27 14.72 -9.62 7.30
N GLN A 28 14.34 -10.32 8.37
CA GLN A 28 13.77 -11.66 8.28
C GLN A 28 12.32 -11.66 7.74
N ASN A 29 11.69 -10.49 7.61
CA ASN A 29 10.30 -10.36 7.13
C ASN A 29 10.22 -10.46 5.60
N PRO A 30 9.46 -11.42 5.03
CA PRO A 30 9.34 -11.61 3.58
C PRO A 30 8.36 -10.62 2.91
N THR A 31 8.03 -9.51 3.57
CA THR A 31 7.03 -8.53 3.11
C THR A 31 7.53 -7.11 3.33
N ASP A 32 7.92 -6.48 2.24
CA ASP A 32 8.37 -5.09 2.06
C ASP A 32 7.53 -4.08 2.87
N THR A 33 6.20 -4.28 2.90
CA THR A 33 5.28 -3.40 3.63
C THR A 33 5.66 -3.18 5.10
N ARG A 34 6.33 -4.13 5.76
CA ARG A 34 6.67 -4.06 7.19
C ARG A 34 8.13 -3.66 7.48
N THR A 35 8.97 -3.48 6.45
CA THR A 35 10.36 -3.05 6.61
C THR A 35 10.52 -1.54 6.52
N MET A 36 9.59 -0.83 5.87
CA MET A 36 9.55 0.64 5.73
C MET A 36 9.81 1.40 7.05
N ILE A 37 8.92 1.26 8.04
CA ILE A 37 8.99 2.06 9.28
C ILE A 37 10.27 1.77 10.08
N PRO A 38 10.67 0.50 10.33
CA PRO A 38 11.97 0.20 10.93
C PRO A 38 13.15 0.77 10.13
N PHE A 39 13.09 0.77 8.80
CA PHE A 39 14.17 1.29 7.98
C PHE A 39 14.27 2.81 8.09
N LEU A 40 13.17 3.54 7.95
CA LEU A 40 13.11 4.99 8.13
C LEU A 40 13.60 5.41 9.53
N ASN A 41 13.25 4.67 10.59
CA ASN A 41 13.82 4.88 11.92
C ASN A 41 15.35 4.75 11.91
N SER A 42 15.91 3.64 11.43
CA SER A 42 17.37 3.44 11.41
C SER A 42 18.13 4.47 10.55
N ILE A 43 17.48 4.94 9.48
CA ILE A 43 17.94 6.02 8.62
C ILE A 43 18.01 7.31 9.45
N GLN A 44 16.89 7.72 10.07
CA GLN A 44 16.78 8.93 10.88
C GLN A 44 17.69 8.91 12.11
N GLU A 45 17.73 7.83 12.88
CA GLU A 45 18.61 7.66 14.05
C GLU A 45 20.07 7.93 13.70
N THR A 46 20.53 7.43 12.55
CA THR A 46 21.94 7.54 12.15
C THR A 46 22.18 8.72 11.17
N TYR A 47 21.25 9.68 11.03
CA TYR A 47 21.41 10.93 10.24
C TYR A 47 20.88 12.20 10.92
N GLY A 48 20.07 12.06 11.96
CA GLY A 48 19.23 13.13 12.50
C GLY A 48 18.05 13.56 11.62
N HIS A 49 17.98 13.14 10.35
CA HIS A 49 16.95 13.61 9.41
C HIS A 49 16.57 12.58 8.31
N LEU A 50 15.41 12.83 7.69
CA LEU A 50 14.90 12.16 6.49
C LEU A 50 14.74 13.18 5.34
N PRO A 51 14.93 12.77 4.06
CA PRO A 51 14.63 13.63 2.91
C PRO A 51 13.13 13.91 2.80
N GLU A 52 12.76 15.00 2.14
CA GLU A 52 11.35 15.44 2.00
C GLU A 52 10.47 14.37 1.34
N TYR A 53 10.93 13.80 0.23
CA TYR A 53 10.20 12.80 -0.54
C TYR A 53 10.67 11.39 -0.20
N ILE A 54 9.76 10.55 0.31
CA ILE A 54 10.00 9.11 0.50
C ILE A 54 9.47 8.37 -0.72
N VAL A 55 10.36 8.07 -1.68
CA VAL A 55 10.05 7.37 -2.94
C VAL A 55 10.16 5.87 -2.73
N ALA A 56 9.11 5.10 -3.07
CA ALA A 56 9.16 3.65 -2.91
C ALA A 56 8.21 2.85 -3.83
N ASP A 57 8.41 1.53 -3.84
CA ASP A 57 7.63 0.58 -4.61
C ASP A 57 6.20 0.30 -4.11
N ALA A 58 5.40 -0.28 -5.01
CA ALA A 58 4.01 -0.63 -4.73
C ALA A 58 3.82 -1.64 -3.57
N GLY A 59 4.88 -2.38 -3.21
CA GLY A 59 4.93 -3.28 -2.05
C GLY A 59 4.90 -2.54 -0.71
N TYR A 60 5.32 -1.27 -0.67
CA TYR A 60 5.30 -0.43 0.54
C TYR A 60 3.98 0.32 0.75
N GLY A 61 3.17 0.49 -0.31
CA GLY A 61 1.93 1.26 -0.27
C GLY A 61 0.86 0.62 0.62
N SER A 62 0.77 1.09 1.86
CA SER A 62 -0.17 0.61 2.88
C SER A 62 -0.58 1.74 3.82
N GLU A 63 -1.76 1.59 4.45
CA GLU A 63 -2.33 2.58 5.36
C GLU A 63 -1.38 2.91 6.52
N SER A 64 -0.75 1.90 7.13
CA SER A 64 0.22 2.07 8.21
C SER A 64 1.45 2.87 7.79
N ASN A 65 1.97 2.62 6.59
CA ASN A 65 3.17 3.30 6.10
C ASN A 65 2.87 4.73 5.65
N TYR A 66 1.74 4.96 4.97
CA TYR A 66 1.32 6.32 4.62
C TYR A 66 1.08 7.14 5.87
N LYS A 67 0.42 6.56 6.88
CA LYS A 67 0.21 7.21 8.17
C LYS A 67 1.54 7.56 8.83
N ALA A 68 2.46 6.61 8.98
CA ALA A 68 3.75 6.88 9.61
C ALA A 68 4.58 7.94 8.86
N ILE A 69 4.63 7.89 7.52
CA ILE A 69 5.39 8.86 6.72
C ILE A 69 4.81 10.28 6.85
N ILE A 70 3.49 10.43 6.88
CA ILE A 70 2.82 11.74 6.93
C ILE A 70 2.72 12.25 8.37
N ASP A 71 2.22 11.45 9.31
CA ASP A 71 1.88 11.87 10.66
C ASP A 71 3.11 11.84 11.60
N ASP A 72 3.90 10.77 11.57
CA ASP A 72 5.00 10.54 12.53
C ASP A 72 6.33 11.15 12.03
N PHE A 73 6.65 10.96 10.75
CA PHE A 73 7.90 11.48 10.14
C PHE A 73 7.76 12.87 9.52
N ASN A 74 6.53 13.36 9.30
CA ASN A 74 6.22 14.61 8.60
C ASN A 74 6.97 14.73 7.26
N ARG A 75 6.71 13.79 6.35
CA ARG A 75 7.32 13.68 5.01
C ARG A 75 6.29 13.35 3.94
N THR A 76 6.66 13.56 2.67
CA THR A 76 5.79 13.31 1.52
C THR A 76 6.03 11.91 0.91
N PRO A 77 5.10 10.94 1.05
CA PRO A 77 5.23 9.63 0.42
C PRO A 77 4.96 9.69 -1.09
N LEU A 78 5.95 9.33 -1.90
CA LEU A 78 5.82 9.08 -3.34
C LEU A 78 5.84 7.57 -3.59
N ILE A 79 4.80 6.89 -3.08
CA ILE A 79 4.70 5.44 -3.05
C ILE A 79 3.34 5.04 -3.63
N THR A 80 3.31 4.25 -4.70
CA THR A 80 2.04 3.71 -5.22
C THR A 80 1.51 2.59 -4.32
N TYR A 81 0.21 2.30 -4.38
CA TYR A 81 -0.38 1.13 -3.71
C TYR A 81 -0.68 0.03 -4.72
N GLY A 82 -0.78 -1.24 -4.28
CA GLY A 82 -0.89 -2.39 -5.19
C GLY A 82 -2.06 -2.40 -6.18
N MET A 83 -3.11 -1.59 -5.97
CA MET A 83 -4.22 -1.41 -6.92
C MET A 83 -4.13 -0.14 -7.79
N PHE A 84 -3.14 0.73 -7.60
CA PHE A 84 -3.03 2.06 -8.24
C PHE A 84 -3.14 2.04 -9.77
N ILE A 85 -2.53 1.04 -10.43
CA ILE A 85 -2.64 0.86 -11.89
C ILE A 85 -4.02 0.32 -12.26
N LYS A 86 -4.52 -0.68 -11.52
CA LYS A 86 -5.81 -1.35 -11.77
C LYS A 86 -6.99 -0.38 -11.62
N ASP A 87 -6.98 0.44 -10.57
CA ASP A 87 -7.99 1.47 -10.27
C ASP A 87 -8.16 2.48 -11.42
N LYS A 88 -7.13 2.67 -12.25
CA LYS A 88 -7.14 3.57 -13.42
C LYS A 88 -7.65 2.92 -14.70
N THR A 89 -7.77 1.58 -14.76
CA THR A 89 -8.22 0.88 -15.98
C THR A 89 -9.72 1.11 -16.25
N LYS A 90 -10.09 1.25 -17.53
CA LYS A 90 -11.50 1.41 -17.95
C LYS A 90 -12.38 0.30 -17.37
N LYS A 91 -11.92 -0.97 -17.47
CA LYS A 91 -12.63 -2.16 -16.95
C LYS A 91 -12.94 -2.06 -15.45
N TYR A 92 -12.03 -1.52 -14.63
CA TYR A 92 -12.27 -1.39 -13.19
C TYR A 92 -13.25 -0.26 -12.85
N LYS A 93 -13.23 0.83 -13.63
CA LYS A 93 -14.14 1.97 -13.47
C LYS A 93 -15.55 1.71 -14.01
N SER A 94 -15.69 0.84 -15.03
CA SER A 94 -16.99 0.45 -15.60
C SER A 94 -17.61 -0.78 -14.93
N ASP A 95 -16.95 -1.38 -13.94
CA ASP A 95 -17.46 -2.55 -13.22
C ASP A 95 -18.57 -2.12 -12.25
N ILE A 96 -19.82 -2.48 -12.57
CA ILE A 96 -21.00 -2.16 -11.76
C ILE A 96 -21.02 -2.92 -10.42
N PHE A 97 -20.28 -4.02 -10.27
CA PHE A 97 -20.21 -4.78 -9.01
C PHE A 97 -19.08 -4.32 -8.09
N ASN A 98 -18.17 -3.50 -8.59
CA ASN A 98 -17.18 -2.81 -7.77
C ASN A 98 -17.87 -1.71 -6.93
N THR A 99 -17.97 -1.95 -5.62
CA THR A 99 -18.61 -1.03 -4.66
C THR A 99 -17.92 0.33 -4.52
N GLN A 100 -16.72 0.51 -5.09
CA GLN A 100 -16.07 1.83 -5.18
C GLN A 100 -16.69 2.73 -6.26
N ASN A 101 -17.37 2.15 -7.25
CA ASN A 101 -18.02 2.88 -8.35
C ASN A 101 -19.50 3.19 -8.06
N TRP A 102 -20.00 2.82 -6.87
CA TRP A 102 -21.41 3.02 -6.50
C TRP A 102 -21.64 4.47 -6.08
N ASN A 103 -22.79 5.02 -6.47
CA ASN A 103 -23.16 6.37 -6.07
C ASN A 103 -23.31 6.44 -4.54
N TYR A 104 -22.75 7.49 -3.95
CA TYR A 104 -22.80 7.76 -2.52
C TYR A 104 -23.58 9.07 -2.31
N ASP A 105 -24.60 9.00 -1.46
CA ASP A 105 -25.48 10.09 -1.08
C ASP A 105 -24.92 10.73 0.20
N GLU A 106 -24.19 11.84 0.04
CA GLU A 106 -23.50 12.52 1.15
C GLU A 106 -24.46 13.10 2.19
N ILE A 107 -25.70 13.42 1.80
CA ILE A 107 -26.72 14.03 2.67
C ILE A 107 -27.26 12.97 3.64
N ASN A 108 -27.48 11.75 3.16
CA ASN A 108 -28.10 10.67 3.93
C ASN A 108 -27.09 9.66 4.51
N ASP A 109 -25.79 9.76 4.18
CA ASP A 109 -24.74 8.78 4.51
C ASP A 109 -25.11 7.36 4.03
N GLU A 110 -25.40 7.23 2.73
CA GLU A 110 -25.85 5.98 2.10
C GLU A 110 -25.16 5.67 0.77
N PHE A 111 -25.01 4.38 0.45
CA PHE A 111 -24.63 3.94 -0.90
C PHE A 111 -25.85 3.44 -1.68
N ILE A 112 -25.92 3.76 -2.98
CA ILE A 112 -26.96 3.27 -3.88
C ILE A 112 -26.37 2.13 -4.71
N CYS A 113 -26.92 0.93 -4.60
CA CYS A 113 -26.47 -0.21 -5.40
C CYS A 113 -27.02 -0.19 -6.84
N PRO A 114 -26.48 -0.99 -7.78
CA PRO A 114 -26.97 -1.07 -9.16
C PRO A 114 -28.45 -1.49 -9.32
N ASN A 115 -29.05 -2.04 -8.26
CA ASN A 115 -30.48 -2.39 -8.21
C ASN A 115 -31.31 -1.29 -7.49
N ASN A 116 -30.80 -0.06 -7.42
CA ASN A 116 -31.40 1.12 -6.78
C ASN A 116 -31.79 0.97 -5.29
N LYS A 117 -31.41 -0.12 -4.60
CA LYS A 117 -31.56 -0.23 -3.14
C LYS A 117 -30.48 0.60 -2.44
N ARG A 118 -30.88 1.29 -1.38
CA ARG A 118 -30.02 2.09 -0.49
C ARG A 118 -29.34 1.19 0.56
N LEU A 119 -28.12 1.55 0.93
CA LEU A 119 -27.30 0.92 1.96
C LEU A 119 -26.88 2.01 2.94
N GLY A 120 -27.73 2.24 3.95
CA GLY A 120 -27.45 3.23 4.97
C GLY A 120 -26.33 2.82 5.93
N PHE A 121 -25.69 3.82 6.54
CA PHE A 121 -24.75 3.63 7.64
C PHE A 121 -25.42 2.86 8.79
N LYS A 122 -24.74 1.81 9.30
CA LYS A 122 -25.21 1.06 10.47
C LYS A 122 -24.35 1.27 11.71
N ARG A 123 -23.01 1.23 11.57
CA ARG A 123 -22.07 1.41 12.69
C ARG A 123 -20.62 1.60 12.24
N TYR A 124 -19.81 2.15 13.12
CA TYR A 124 -18.35 2.00 13.06
C TYR A 124 -17.95 0.56 13.39
N ALA A 125 -16.88 0.08 12.76
CA ALA A 125 -16.28 -1.22 13.00
C ALA A 125 -14.76 -1.12 12.83
N TYR A 126 -14.00 -1.90 13.59
CA TYR A 126 -12.55 -1.99 13.44
C TYR A 126 -12.12 -3.42 13.14
N ARG A 127 -10.94 -3.57 12.55
CA ARG A 127 -10.26 -4.86 12.39
C ARG A 127 -8.77 -4.69 12.68
N HIS A 128 -8.20 -5.63 13.43
CA HIS A 128 -6.76 -5.80 13.46
C HIS A 128 -6.33 -6.66 12.27
N ASP A 129 -5.20 -6.33 11.65
CA ASP A 129 -4.54 -7.30 10.78
C ASP A 129 -3.76 -8.35 11.59
N LYS A 130 -3.09 -9.28 10.90
CA LYS A 130 -2.31 -10.37 11.51
C LYS A 130 -1.22 -9.86 12.48
N TYR A 131 -0.81 -8.60 12.36
CA TYR A 131 0.30 -8.00 13.11
C TYR A 131 -0.18 -6.94 14.12
N GLY A 132 -1.49 -6.86 14.37
CA GLY A 132 -2.07 -5.99 15.39
C GLY A 132 -2.37 -4.56 14.92
N TYR A 133 -2.08 -4.19 13.67
CA TYR A 133 -2.42 -2.85 13.20
C TYR A 133 -3.94 -2.70 13.06
N LYS A 134 -4.52 -1.76 13.82
CA LYS A 134 -5.96 -1.45 13.84
C LYS A 134 -6.32 -0.60 12.63
N ARG A 135 -7.34 -1.04 11.88
CA ARG A 135 -7.98 -0.29 10.80
C ARG A 135 -9.42 -0.02 11.15
N ASP A 136 -9.85 1.22 10.94
CA ASP A 136 -11.21 1.67 11.21
C ASP A 136 -12.03 1.74 9.92
N PHE A 137 -13.32 1.39 10.03
CA PHE A 137 -14.25 1.27 8.91
C PHE A 137 -15.63 1.81 9.32
N LYS A 138 -16.31 2.49 8.40
CA LYS A 138 -17.78 2.60 8.46
C LYS A 138 -18.40 1.37 7.80
N LEU A 139 -19.38 0.76 8.45
CA LEU A 139 -20.16 -0.36 7.92
C LEU A 139 -21.52 0.13 7.45
N TYR A 140 -21.81 -0.16 6.18
CA TYR A 140 -23.08 0.07 5.51
C TYR A 140 -23.72 -1.27 5.18
N GLU A 141 -25.04 -1.37 5.29
CA GLU A 141 -25.78 -2.60 5.03
C GLU A 141 -27.10 -2.30 4.32
N CYS A 142 -27.41 -3.08 3.29
CA CYS A 142 -28.71 -3.04 2.62
C CYS A 142 -29.79 -3.63 3.53
N ASP A 143 -30.97 -3.00 3.61
CA ASP A 143 -32.04 -3.48 4.50
C ASP A 143 -32.65 -4.81 4.03
N ASP A 144 -32.77 -5.03 2.72
CA ASP A 144 -33.13 -6.32 2.14
C ASP A 144 -32.42 -6.59 0.80
N CYS A 145 -31.85 -7.79 0.65
CA CYS A 145 -31.32 -8.34 -0.60
C CYS A 145 -31.95 -9.70 -0.99
N SER A 146 -33.07 -10.08 -0.38
CA SER A 146 -33.63 -11.44 -0.50
C SER A 146 -34.04 -11.78 -1.93
N GLU A 147 -34.81 -10.89 -2.56
CA GLU A 147 -35.39 -11.05 -3.91
C GLU A 147 -34.59 -10.29 -5.01
N CYS A 148 -33.33 -9.92 -4.74
CA CYS A 148 -32.54 -9.14 -5.69
C CYS A 148 -32.13 -9.98 -6.92
N PRO A 149 -32.45 -9.59 -8.17
CA PRO A 149 -32.05 -10.35 -9.36
C PRO A 149 -30.52 -10.38 -9.57
N LEU A 150 -29.82 -9.36 -9.08
CA LEU A 150 -28.36 -9.26 -9.15
C LEU A 150 -27.62 -9.97 -8.00
N LYS A 151 -28.32 -10.66 -7.09
CA LYS A 151 -27.76 -11.26 -5.86
C LYS A 151 -26.55 -12.15 -6.12
N ASN A 152 -26.62 -13.03 -7.13
CA ASN A 152 -25.56 -13.99 -7.47
C ASN A 152 -24.31 -13.36 -8.09
N GLN A 153 -24.41 -12.13 -8.61
CA GLN A 153 -23.27 -11.37 -9.17
C GLN A 153 -22.72 -10.35 -8.16
N CYS A 154 -23.59 -9.83 -7.29
CA CYS A 154 -23.23 -8.84 -6.28
C CYS A 154 -22.68 -9.46 -4.97
N MET A 155 -23.03 -10.70 -4.65
CA MET A 155 -22.65 -11.41 -3.43
C MET A 155 -22.24 -12.85 -3.71
N ASN A 156 -21.49 -13.46 -2.78
CA ASN A 156 -21.21 -14.89 -2.83
C ASN A 156 -22.53 -15.67 -2.76
N PHE A 157 -22.67 -16.69 -3.60
CA PHE A 157 -23.90 -17.50 -3.76
C PHE A 157 -24.48 -18.03 -2.42
N ASN A 158 -23.63 -18.43 -1.48
CA ASN A 158 -24.03 -18.95 -0.16
C ASN A 158 -24.21 -17.86 0.92
N SER A 159 -24.28 -16.57 0.57
CA SER A 159 -24.45 -15.48 1.54
C SER A 159 -25.86 -15.49 2.15
N LYS A 160 -25.95 -15.86 3.44
CA LYS A 160 -27.18 -15.73 4.24
C LYS A 160 -27.44 -14.31 4.75
N THR A 161 -26.56 -13.34 4.47
CA THR A 161 -26.69 -11.94 4.91
C THR A 161 -26.87 -11.00 3.74
N ASN A 162 -27.51 -9.86 4.00
CA ASN A 162 -27.60 -8.75 3.06
C ASN A 162 -26.23 -8.19 2.64
N LYS A 163 -26.21 -7.40 1.56
CA LYS A 163 -24.99 -6.76 1.06
C LYS A 163 -24.45 -5.79 2.11
N LYS A 164 -23.19 -6.01 2.48
CA LYS A 164 -22.41 -5.16 3.39
C LYS A 164 -21.28 -4.49 2.63
N ILE A 165 -21.03 -3.22 2.94
CA ILE A 165 -19.86 -2.47 2.50
C ILE A 165 -19.12 -2.03 3.76
N MET A 166 -17.80 -2.24 3.79
CA MET A 166 -16.92 -1.68 4.82
C MET A 166 -15.99 -0.68 4.13
N LYS A 167 -16.21 0.61 4.40
CA LYS A 167 -15.44 1.71 3.80
C LYS A 167 -14.42 2.21 4.82
N ASN A 168 -13.14 2.15 4.46
CA ASN A 168 -12.04 2.69 5.26
C ASN A 168 -11.70 4.07 4.70
N TYR A 169 -12.07 5.13 5.43
CA TYR A 169 -11.89 6.51 4.96
C TYR A 169 -10.43 6.97 5.02
N ASN A 170 -9.63 6.49 5.98
CA ASN A 170 -8.20 6.78 6.07
C ASN A 170 -7.47 6.28 4.81
N TRP A 171 -7.76 5.05 4.39
CA TRP A 171 -7.18 4.45 3.19
C TRP A 171 -7.57 5.20 1.92
N GLU A 172 -8.83 5.61 1.77
CA GLU A 172 -9.30 6.39 0.62
C GLU A 172 -8.72 7.81 0.61
N TYR A 173 -8.55 8.43 1.78
CA TYR A 173 -7.82 9.68 1.95
C TYR A 173 -6.38 9.56 1.44
N PHE A 174 -5.62 8.56 1.93
CA PHE A 174 -4.25 8.33 1.46
C PHE A 174 -4.20 8.02 -0.05
N LYS A 175 -5.12 7.18 -0.57
CA LYS A 175 -5.24 6.95 -2.02
C LYS A 175 -5.45 8.25 -2.81
N SER A 176 -6.26 9.17 -2.31
CA SER A 176 -6.55 10.45 -2.93
C SER A 176 -5.30 11.35 -2.94
N GLN A 177 -4.64 11.50 -1.79
CA GLN A 177 -3.40 12.27 -1.66
C GLN A 177 -2.29 11.74 -2.58
N ILE A 178 -2.06 10.42 -2.59
CA ILE A 178 -1.06 9.78 -3.47
C ILE A 178 -1.41 9.96 -4.95
N ASN A 179 -2.69 9.87 -5.33
CA ASN A 179 -3.10 10.12 -6.70
C ASN A 179 -2.91 11.59 -7.11
N LYS A 180 -3.19 12.55 -6.22
CA LYS A 180 -2.93 13.98 -6.46
C LYS A 180 -1.43 14.23 -6.60
N LYS A 181 -0.64 13.81 -5.61
CA LYS A 181 0.82 13.98 -5.59
C LYS A 181 1.50 13.34 -6.79
N LEU A 182 1.14 12.12 -7.20
CA LEU A 182 1.73 11.49 -8.40
C LEU A 182 1.17 12.01 -9.75
N SER A 183 0.22 12.96 -9.72
CA SER A 183 -0.25 13.67 -10.92
C SER A 183 0.45 15.03 -11.12
N GLU A 184 1.02 15.60 -10.05
CA GLU A 184 1.83 16.82 -10.10
C GLU A 184 3.14 16.57 -10.92
N PRO A 185 3.57 17.46 -11.82
CA PRO A 185 4.69 17.16 -12.75
C PRO A 185 6.04 16.89 -12.09
N GLU A 186 6.37 17.64 -11.04
CA GLU A 186 7.65 17.59 -10.32
C GLU A 186 7.83 16.24 -9.60
N THR A 187 6.91 15.94 -8.69
CA THR A 187 6.82 14.67 -7.96
C THR A 187 6.67 13.45 -8.87
N LYS A 188 5.99 13.59 -10.02
CA LYS A 188 5.94 12.54 -11.06
C LYS A 188 7.32 12.28 -11.67
N ASN A 189 8.11 13.32 -11.93
CA ASN A 189 9.47 13.17 -12.42
C ASN A 189 10.36 12.48 -11.36
N ILE A 190 10.29 12.93 -10.10
CA ILE A 190 10.99 12.30 -8.96
C ILE A 190 10.61 10.81 -8.84
N TYR A 191 9.31 10.48 -8.85
CA TYR A 191 8.85 9.09 -8.80
C TYR A 191 9.31 8.25 -10.02
N SER A 192 9.51 8.87 -11.18
CA SER A 192 10.01 8.17 -12.38
C SER A 192 11.49 7.81 -12.30
N GLN A 193 12.30 8.63 -11.61
CA GLN A 193 13.74 8.41 -11.43
C GLN A 193 14.05 7.12 -10.64
N ARG A 194 13.15 6.70 -9.73
CA ARG A 194 13.24 5.45 -8.95
C ARG A 194 13.79 4.24 -9.74
N LYS A 195 13.30 4.05 -10.97
CA LYS A 195 13.74 2.93 -11.82
C LYS A 195 15.22 3.04 -12.20
N ILE A 196 15.64 4.25 -12.57
CA ILE A 196 17.00 4.58 -13.01
C ILE A 196 17.98 4.52 -11.83
N ASP A 197 17.54 4.84 -10.61
CA ASP A 197 18.39 4.82 -9.42
C ASP A 197 18.56 3.43 -8.78
N VAL A 198 17.58 2.53 -8.91
CA VAL A 198 17.59 1.25 -8.19
C VAL A 198 17.84 0.04 -9.11
N GLU A 199 17.29 0.02 -10.33
CA GLU A 199 17.47 -1.13 -11.23
C GLU A 199 18.95 -1.38 -11.59
N PRO A 200 19.80 -0.36 -11.85
CA PRO A 200 21.23 -0.56 -12.10
C PRO A 200 22.00 -1.11 -10.90
N VAL A 201 21.64 -0.70 -9.67
CA VAL A 201 22.27 -1.18 -8.44
C VAL A 201 22.02 -2.67 -8.25
N PHE A 202 20.77 -3.11 -8.34
CA PHE A 202 20.46 -4.55 -8.27
C PHE A 202 20.99 -5.32 -9.49
N GLY A 203 21.06 -4.69 -10.66
CA GLY A 203 21.71 -5.25 -11.85
C GLY A 203 23.18 -5.54 -11.61
N PHE A 204 23.92 -4.56 -11.08
CA PHE A 204 25.34 -4.69 -10.71
C PHE A 204 25.56 -5.78 -9.65
N MET A 205 24.76 -5.76 -8.57
CA MET A 205 24.84 -6.77 -7.51
C MET A 205 24.65 -8.20 -8.04
N LYS A 206 23.70 -8.41 -8.94
CA LYS A 206 23.36 -9.75 -9.45
C LYS A 206 24.28 -10.21 -10.58
N ALA A 207 24.55 -9.34 -11.56
CA ALA A 207 25.25 -9.70 -12.78
C ALA A 207 26.79 -9.60 -12.68
N ILE A 208 27.30 -8.68 -11.85
CA ILE A 208 28.74 -8.43 -11.72
C ILE A 208 29.28 -9.01 -10.41
N LEU A 209 28.58 -8.79 -9.29
CA LEU A 209 29.02 -9.31 -7.98
C LEU A 209 28.47 -10.72 -7.66
N GLY A 210 27.57 -11.27 -8.46
CA GLY A 210 27.00 -12.62 -8.27
C GLY A 210 26.07 -12.78 -7.06
N PHE A 211 25.73 -11.70 -6.35
CA PHE A 211 24.85 -11.73 -5.17
C PHE A 211 23.39 -11.97 -5.57
N THR A 212 23.04 -13.25 -5.70
CA THR A 212 21.67 -13.72 -5.97
C THR A 212 20.91 -14.14 -4.72
N ARG A 213 21.59 -14.28 -3.58
CA ARG A 213 21.03 -14.52 -2.24
C ARG A 213 21.84 -13.75 -1.19
N MET A 214 21.18 -13.42 -0.08
CA MET A 214 21.74 -12.69 1.05
C MET A 214 21.72 -13.59 2.29
N SER A 215 22.90 -13.79 2.88
CA SER A 215 23.14 -14.46 4.16
C SER A 215 24.00 -13.52 5.00
N VAL A 216 23.59 -13.25 6.24
CA VAL A 216 24.25 -12.28 7.13
C VAL A 216 24.77 -12.97 8.38
N GLU A 217 26.01 -12.66 8.73
CA GLU A 217 26.54 -12.61 10.10
C GLU A 217 26.82 -11.11 10.39
N ASP A 218 26.43 -10.63 11.57
CA ASP A 218 26.25 -9.19 11.81
C ASP A 218 27.57 -8.37 11.89
N SER A 219 27.72 -7.38 11.02
CA SER A 219 28.63 -6.23 11.18
C SER A 219 28.15 -5.01 10.35
N ILE A 220 28.69 -3.81 10.64
CA ILE A 220 27.90 -2.55 10.69
C ILE A 220 28.37 -1.44 9.69
N LYS A 221 27.42 -0.57 9.25
CA LYS A 221 27.50 0.88 8.82
C LYS A 221 27.59 1.33 7.33
N SER A 222 26.95 2.51 7.14
CA SER A 222 27.14 3.67 6.21
C SER A 222 26.57 3.73 4.76
N LYS A 223 26.26 4.92 4.15
CA LYS A 223 25.12 5.89 4.44
C LYS A 223 25.14 7.32 3.75
N GLU A 224 24.23 7.68 2.79
CA GLU A 224 23.44 8.99 2.66
C GLU A 224 22.48 9.22 1.40
N ASN A 225 21.13 9.10 1.51
CA ASN A 225 19.99 9.46 0.56
C ASN A 225 19.15 8.34 -0.15
N LEU A 226 17.91 8.64 -0.61
CA LEU A 226 16.79 7.66 -0.51
C LEU A 226 15.83 7.45 -1.72
N VAL A 227 15.83 6.20 -2.21
CA VAL A 227 14.76 5.54 -2.98
C VAL A 227 14.65 4.11 -2.43
N LEU A 228 13.44 3.68 -2.05
CA LEU A 228 13.21 2.45 -1.29
C LEU A 228 12.60 1.32 -2.13
N TYR A 229 13.21 0.14 -2.07
CA TYR A 229 12.83 -1.05 -2.82
C TYR A 229 12.93 -2.30 -1.95
#